data_AF-A0A800K7D4-F1
#
_entry.id   AF-A0A800K7D4-F1
#
_cell.length_a   1.000
_cell.length_b   1.000
_cell.length_c   1.000
_cell.angle_alpha   90.00
_cell.angle_beta   90.00
_cell.angle_gamma   90.00
#
_symmetry.space_group_name_H-M   'P 1'
#
loop_
_entity.id
_entity.type
_entity.pdbx_description
1 polymer ?
#
loop_
_entity_poly.entity_id
_entity_poly.type
_entity_poly.pdbx_seq_one_letter_code
_entity_poly.pdbx_strand_id
1 'polypeptide(L)'
;MSLPALSVRRAALFAAVVGGLVHLGALWNGFAYDDLLIIAGDPGIHSLQGLWQRLGEPYWPGSFGSQVGAWRPVTTGLWALTWVASSGSTVALHLPAVLLHASVCALVVLLLSELMSAASALFGGLVFAGAYAGVGDTVAALAAVDSASARAGSPQEHDAVEQARLALGSNPDSNEL
;
A
#
# COMPACT_ATOMS: atom_id res chain seq x y z
N MET A 1 24.03 -29.31 -10.64
CA MET A 1 24.29 -27.86 -10.78
C MET A 1 23.67 -27.17 -9.58
N SER A 2 24.46 -26.84 -8.56
CA SER A 2 23.93 -26.22 -7.34
C SER A 2 23.63 -24.75 -7.62
N LEU A 3 22.40 -24.32 -7.39
CA LEU A 3 22.05 -22.90 -7.49
C LEU A 3 22.88 -22.10 -6.47
N PRO A 4 23.37 -20.91 -6.85
CA PRO A 4 24.09 -20.06 -5.90
C PRO A 4 23.18 -19.71 -4.71
N ALA A 5 23.72 -19.76 -3.50
CA ALA A 5 22.98 -19.42 -2.28
C ALA A 5 22.43 -17.98 -2.36
N LEU A 6 21.16 -17.79 -2.01
CA LEU A 6 20.52 -16.48 -1.96
C LEU A 6 21.14 -15.65 -0.83
N SER A 7 21.87 -14.59 -1.16
CA SER A 7 22.38 -13.65 -0.15
C SER A 7 21.25 -12.79 0.41
N VAL A 8 21.26 -12.53 1.72
CA VAL A 8 20.31 -11.63 2.41
C VAL A 8 20.23 -10.25 1.74
N ARG A 9 21.37 -9.67 1.34
CA ARG A 9 21.39 -8.35 0.66
C ARG A 9 20.60 -8.35 -0.65
N ARG A 10 20.76 -9.39 -1.48
CA ARG A 10 19.98 -9.54 -2.73
C ARG A 10 18.50 -9.77 -2.44
N ALA A 11 18.17 -10.55 -1.42
CA ALA A 11 16.79 -10.77 -1.00
C ALA A 11 16.13 -9.46 -0.56
N ALA A 12 16.80 -8.66 0.29
CA ALA A 12 16.29 -7.38 0.77
C ALA A 12 16.10 -6.37 -0.39
N LEU A 13 17.09 -6.27 -1.29
CA LEU A 13 16.97 -5.42 -2.49
C LEU A 13 15.81 -5.86 -3.39
N PHE A 14 15.65 -7.17 -3.60
CA PHE A 14 14.55 -7.70 -4.39
C PHE A 14 13.18 -7.35 -3.77
N ALA A 15 13.03 -7.57 -2.46
CA ALA A 15 11.79 -7.21 -1.75
C ALA A 15 11.50 -5.70 -1.82
N ALA A 16 12.51 -4.84 -1.66
CA ALA A 16 12.34 -3.39 -1.82
C ALA A 16 11.88 -3.00 -3.23
N VAL A 17 12.50 -3.57 -4.26
CA VAL A 17 12.10 -3.31 -5.66
C VAL A 17 10.66 -3.74 -5.90
N VAL A 18 10.28 -4.95 -5.47
CA VAL A 18 8.90 -5.44 -5.61
C VAL A 18 7.91 -4.55 -4.84
N GLY A 19 8.22 -4.21 -3.59
CA GLY A 19 7.38 -3.33 -2.76
C GLY A 19 7.18 -1.95 -3.39
N GLY A 20 8.24 -1.36 -3.95
CA GLY A 20 8.12 -0.09 -4.66
C GLY A 20 7.30 -0.20 -5.95
N LEU A 21 7.53 -1.25 -6.75
CA LEU A 21 6.84 -1.44 -8.04
C LEU A 21 5.33 -1.66 -7.87
N VAL A 22 4.90 -2.41 -6.85
CA VAL A 22 3.47 -2.66 -6.57
C VAL A 22 2.70 -1.36 -6.32
N HIS A 23 3.33 -0.34 -5.73
CA HIS A 23 2.70 0.94 -5.42
C HIS A 23 3.08 2.07 -6.37
N LEU A 24 3.84 1.80 -7.44
CA LEU A 24 4.32 2.84 -8.34
C LEU A 24 3.19 3.59 -9.05
N GLY A 25 2.07 2.90 -9.32
CA GLY A 25 0.88 3.50 -9.92
C GLY A 25 0.26 4.62 -9.06
N ALA A 26 0.46 4.59 -7.74
CA ALA A 26 -0.07 5.61 -6.83
C ALA A 26 0.45 7.02 -7.15
N LEU A 27 1.64 7.13 -7.77
CA LEU A 27 2.18 8.43 -8.17
C LEU A 27 1.30 9.16 -9.20
N TRP A 28 0.52 8.42 -10.00
CA TRP A 28 -0.36 8.99 -11.02
C TRP A 28 -1.85 9.02 -10.62
N ASN A 29 -2.21 8.57 -9.41
CA ASN A 29 -3.60 8.46 -8.97
C ASN A 29 -4.23 9.78 -8.49
N GLY A 30 -3.59 10.93 -8.72
CA GLY A 30 -4.07 12.22 -8.20
C GLY A 30 -4.08 12.22 -6.67
N PHE A 31 -5.08 12.85 -6.06
CA PHE A 31 -5.30 12.80 -4.61
C PHE A 31 -6.11 11.55 -4.25
N ALA A 32 -5.71 10.83 -3.20
CA ALA A 32 -6.59 9.86 -2.56
C ALA A 32 -7.78 10.59 -1.90
N TYR A 33 -8.84 9.85 -1.59
CA TYR A 33 -10.08 10.42 -1.03
C TYR A 33 -9.80 11.27 0.22
N ASP A 34 -9.01 10.73 1.15
CA ASP A 34 -8.68 11.42 2.39
C ASP A 34 -7.85 12.67 2.13
N ASP A 35 -6.90 12.63 1.18
CA ASP A 35 -6.04 13.78 0.84
C ASP A 35 -6.87 15.01 0.45
N LEU A 36 -8.04 14.81 -0.16
CA LEU A 36 -8.94 15.91 -0.49
C LEU A 36 -9.42 16.67 0.76
N LEU A 37 -9.62 15.98 1.88
CA LEU A 37 -10.12 16.56 3.12
C LEU A 37 -8.98 17.08 4.00
N ILE A 38 -7.94 16.28 4.19
CA ILE A 38 -6.83 16.59 5.13
C ILE A 38 -5.76 17.48 4.51
N ILE A 39 -5.67 17.52 3.18
CA ILE A 39 -4.60 18.22 2.46
C ILE A 39 -5.16 19.27 1.50
N ALA A 40 -5.76 18.86 0.40
CA ALA A 40 -6.16 19.79 -0.66
C ALA A 40 -7.26 20.77 -0.19
N GLY A 41 -8.17 20.31 0.67
CA GLY A 41 -9.27 21.08 1.24
C GLY A 41 -8.94 21.89 2.49
N ASP A 42 -7.70 21.85 2.99
CA ASP A 42 -7.28 22.58 4.18
C ASP A 42 -6.26 23.69 3.85
N PRO A 43 -6.70 24.95 3.67
CA PRO A 43 -5.81 26.08 3.42
C PRO A 43 -4.77 26.32 4.53
N GLY A 44 -5.04 25.85 5.76
CA GLY A 44 -4.14 25.99 6.90
C GLY A 44 -2.84 25.23 6.71
N ILE A 45 -2.83 24.11 5.99
CA ILE A 45 -1.61 23.35 5.72
C ILE A 45 -0.87 23.84 4.46
N HIS A 46 -1.44 24.78 3.70
CA HIS A 46 -0.81 25.30 2.46
C HIS A 46 0.22 26.39 2.72
N SER A 47 0.43 26.78 3.99
CA SER A 47 1.42 27.78 4.39
C SER A 47 2.08 27.41 5.71
N LEU A 48 3.34 27.83 5.89
CA LEU A 48 4.05 27.65 7.16
C LEU A 48 3.40 28.41 8.31
N GLN A 49 2.72 29.52 8.02
CA GLN A 49 2.03 30.29 9.05
C GLN A 49 0.76 29.60 9.53
N GLY A 50 -0.06 29.06 8.62
CA GLY A 50 -1.25 28.29 8.97
C GLY A 50 -0.92 26.97 9.68
N LEU A 51 0.22 26.36 9.33
CA LEU A 51 0.68 25.12 9.96
C LEU A 51 0.77 25.25 11.48
N TRP A 52 1.19 26.41 12.00
CA TRP A 52 1.40 26.53 13.45
C TRP A 52 0.12 26.29 14.25
N GLN A 53 -1.00 26.74 13.72
CA GLN A 53 -2.32 26.48 14.28
C GLN A 53 -2.70 24.99 14.11
N ARG A 54 -2.52 24.43 12.90
CA ARG A 54 -2.90 23.04 12.59
C ARG A 54 -2.15 21.99 13.41
N LEU A 55 -0.95 22.31 13.90
CA LEU A 55 -0.20 21.40 14.78
C LEU A 55 -0.86 21.21 16.16
N GLY A 56 -1.72 22.14 16.59
CA GLY A 56 -2.50 22.04 17.83
C GLY A 56 -3.89 21.42 17.65
N GLU A 57 -4.29 21.10 16.41
CA GLU A 57 -5.65 20.66 16.09
C GLU A 57 -5.72 19.15 15.78
N PRO A 58 -6.91 18.54 15.84
CA PRO A 58 -7.11 17.19 15.35
C PRO A 58 -6.73 17.05 13.87
N TYR A 59 -6.21 15.88 13.51
CA TYR A 59 -5.77 15.55 12.14
C TYR A 59 -6.90 15.63 11.12
N TRP A 60 -8.08 15.14 11.50
CA TRP A 60 -9.27 15.20 10.66
C TRP A 60 -9.97 16.55 10.86
N PRO A 61 -10.47 17.18 9.79
CA PRO A 61 -11.20 18.44 9.90
C PRO A 61 -12.63 18.24 10.43
N GLY A 62 -13.24 19.34 10.86
CA GLY A 62 -14.67 19.42 11.18
C GLY A 62 -15.09 18.69 12.47
N SER A 63 -16.40 18.55 12.63
CA SER A 63 -17.01 17.97 13.84
C SER A 63 -16.68 16.50 14.05
N PHE A 64 -16.47 15.73 12.98
CA PHE A 64 -15.97 14.36 13.06
C PHE A 64 -14.56 14.33 13.65
N GLY A 65 -13.67 15.18 13.15
CA GLY A 65 -12.31 15.28 13.66
C GLY A 65 -12.24 15.69 15.13
N SER A 66 -13.09 16.62 15.58
CA SER A 66 -13.17 16.99 16.99
C SER A 66 -13.68 15.85 17.89
N GLN A 67 -14.58 14.99 17.39
CA GLN A 67 -15.07 13.84 18.15
C GLN A 67 -14.03 12.73 18.26
N VAL A 68 -13.31 12.44 17.16
CA VAL A 68 -12.25 11.43 17.15
C VAL A 68 -11.01 11.92 17.93
N GLY A 69 -10.70 13.22 17.82
CA GLY A 69 -9.59 13.84 18.55
C GLY A 69 -8.20 13.32 18.19
N ALA A 70 -8.04 12.69 17.02
CA ALA A 70 -6.76 12.09 16.61
C ALA A 70 -5.70 13.18 16.39
N TRP A 71 -4.75 13.30 17.32
CA TRP A 71 -3.65 14.27 17.21
C TRP A 71 -2.45 13.65 16.48
N ARG A 72 -2.06 14.23 15.32
CA ARG A 72 -0.98 13.72 14.45
C ARG A 72 -0.03 14.83 13.96
N PRO A 73 0.61 15.59 14.86
CA PRO A 73 1.36 16.80 14.50
C PRO A 73 2.51 16.52 13.53
N VAL A 74 3.19 15.38 13.65
CA VAL A 74 4.29 15.00 12.74
C VAL A 74 3.76 14.78 11.33
N THR A 75 2.65 14.07 11.18
CA THR A 75 2.03 13.80 9.88
C THR A 75 1.49 15.09 9.25
N THR A 76 0.76 15.90 10.02
CA THR A 76 0.26 17.21 9.57
C THR A 76 1.41 18.12 9.12
N GLY A 77 2.50 18.17 9.90
CA GLY A 77 3.70 18.93 9.55
C GLY A 77 4.34 18.45 8.25
N LEU A 78 4.46 17.13 8.06
CA LEU A 78 5.02 16.57 6.83
C LEU A 78 4.18 16.91 5.60
N TRP A 79 2.85 16.85 5.71
CA TRP A 79 1.95 17.27 4.64
C TRP A 79 2.08 18.74 4.30
N ALA A 80 2.09 19.61 5.31
CA ALA A 80 2.24 21.04 5.08
C ALA A 80 3.60 21.41 4.46
N LEU A 81 4.69 20.83 4.96
CA LEU A 81 6.03 21.06 4.41
C LEU A 81 6.14 20.56 2.97
N THR A 82 5.58 19.39 2.68
CA THR A 82 5.56 18.84 1.32
C THR A 82 4.72 19.69 0.39
N TRP A 83 3.57 20.18 0.85
CA TRP A 83 2.72 21.08 0.09
C TRP A 83 3.46 22.38 -0.24
N VAL A 84 4.02 23.04 0.76
CA VAL A 84 4.75 24.31 0.59
C VAL A 84 5.94 24.14 -0.35
N ALA A 85 6.68 23.04 -0.23
CA ALA A 85 7.85 22.77 -1.06
C ALA A 85 7.51 22.41 -2.51
N SER A 86 6.33 21.84 -2.77
CA SER A 86 5.96 21.28 -4.08
C SER A 86 4.76 21.96 -4.75
N SER A 87 4.15 22.94 -4.08
CA SER A 87 2.90 23.58 -4.51
C SER A 87 1.75 22.58 -4.74
N GLY A 88 1.60 21.61 -3.83
CA GLY A 88 0.51 20.63 -3.87
C GLY A 88 0.66 19.50 -4.89
N SER A 89 1.89 19.18 -5.32
CA SER A 89 2.14 18.06 -6.22
C SER A 89 1.79 16.72 -5.57
N THR A 90 0.85 15.97 -6.15
CA THR A 90 0.43 14.64 -5.67
C THR A 90 1.58 13.63 -5.76
N VAL A 91 2.44 13.73 -6.77
CA VAL A 91 3.65 12.91 -6.87
C VAL A 91 4.58 13.17 -5.67
N ALA A 92 4.75 14.44 -5.27
CA ALA A 92 5.59 14.78 -4.13
C ALA A 92 5.00 14.29 -2.80
N LEU A 93 3.67 14.23 -2.69
CA LEU A 93 2.96 13.68 -1.53
C LEU A 93 3.04 12.15 -1.45
N HIS A 94 3.00 11.45 -2.58
CA HIS A 94 2.96 9.99 -2.63
C HIS A 94 4.33 9.31 -2.69
N LEU A 95 5.32 9.94 -3.35
CA LEU A 95 6.65 9.35 -3.54
C LEU A 95 7.33 8.93 -2.22
N PRO A 96 7.32 9.75 -1.14
CA PRO A 96 7.88 9.34 0.14
C PRO A 96 7.23 8.08 0.71
N ALA A 97 5.91 7.91 0.56
CA ALA A 97 5.20 6.73 1.03
C ALA A 97 5.62 5.46 0.26
N VAL A 98 5.75 5.56 -1.07
CA VAL A 98 6.25 4.45 -1.92
C VAL A 98 7.68 4.06 -1.54
N LEU A 99 8.56 5.04 -1.35
CA LEU A 99 9.95 4.80 -0.95
C LEU A 99 10.05 4.22 0.47
N LEU A 100 9.22 4.69 1.39
CA LEU A 100 9.17 4.17 2.75
C LEU A 100 8.69 2.73 2.76
N HIS A 101 7.62 2.39 2.03
CA HIS A 101 7.14 1.01 1.91
C HIS A 101 8.20 0.08 1.33
N ALA A 102 8.86 0.48 0.23
CA ALA A 102 9.98 -0.27 -0.34
C ALA A 102 11.11 -0.49 0.69
N SER A 103 11.44 0.54 1.47
CA SER A 103 12.44 0.45 2.52
C SER A 103 12.03 -0.52 3.64
N VAL A 104 10.77 -0.47 4.07
CA VAL A 104 10.24 -1.39 5.09
C VAL A 104 10.23 -2.84 4.58
N CYS A 105 9.91 -3.08 3.30
CA CYS A 105 10.01 -4.42 2.70
C CYS A 105 11.43 -4.99 2.84
N ALA A 106 12.47 -4.18 2.56
CA ALA A 106 13.86 -4.58 2.79
C ALA A 106 14.15 -4.82 4.28
N LEU A 107 13.71 -3.93 5.17
CA LEU A 107 13.92 -4.06 6.61
C LEU A 107 13.26 -5.32 7.18
N VAL A 108 12.09 -5.72 6.69
CA VAL A 108 11.44 -6.98 7.05
C VAL A 108 12.31 -8.17 6.67
N VAL A 109 12.89 -8.19 5.47
CA VAL A 109 13.81 -9.27 5.06
C VAL A 109 15.04 -9.30 5.97
N LEU A 110 15.64 -8.14 6.27
CA LEU A 110 16.80 -8.05 7.15
C LEU A 110 16.47 -8.58 8.56
N LEU A 111 15.34 -8.15 9.13
CA LEU A 111 14.88 -8.60 10.44
C LEU A 111 14.59 -10.10 10.46
N LEU A 112 13.86 -10.63 9.48
CA LEU A 112 13.54 -12.06 9.43
C LEU A 112 14.79 -12.91 9.19
N SER A 113 15.80 -12.39 8.48
CA SER A 113 17.05 -13.13 8.25
C SER A 113 17.87 -13.39 9.52
N GLU A 114 17.60 -12.65 10.61
CA GLU A 114 18.17 -12.94 11.94
C GLU A 114 17.52 -14.16 12.61
N LEU A 115 16.38 -14.64 12.10
CA LEU A 115 15.56 -15.70 12.72
C LEU A 115 15.40 -16.95 11.83
N MET A 116 15.50 -16.80 10.51
CA MET A 116 15.22 -17.86 9.55
C MET A 116 16.11 -17.76 8.31
N SER A 117 16.00 -18.74 7.42
CA SER A 117 16.76 -18.76 6.17
C SER A 117 16.46 -17.52 5.30
N ALA A 118 17.41 -17.12 4.45
CA ALA A 118 17.23 -16.01 3.51
C ALA A 118 16.01 -16.19 2.58
N ALA A 119 15.67 -17.44 2.24
CA ALA A 119 14.49 -17.74 1.42
C ALA A 119 13.19 -17.49 2.20
N SER A 120 13.12 -17.93 3.46
CA SER A 120 11.96 -17.69 4.33
C SER A 120 11.81 -16.19 4.66
N ALA A 121 12.92 -15.49 4.89
CA ALA A 121 12.94 -14.04 5.09
C ALA A 121 12.46 -13.28 3.85
N LEU A 122 12.93 -13.68 2.66
CA LEU A 122 12.46 -13.13 1.40
C LEU A 122 10.94 -13.32 1.23
N PHE A 123 10.45 -14.53 1.50
CA PHE A 123 9.01 -14.81 1.45
C PHE A 123 8.23 -13.86 2.36
N GLY A 124 8.67 -13.66 3.61
CA GLY A 124 8.04 -12.69 4.51
C GLY A 124 8.07 -11.26 4.01
N GLY A 125 9.19 -10.82 3.40
CA GLY A 125 9.28 -9.49 2.77
C GLY A 125 8.37 -9.32 1.56
N LEU A 126 8.20 -10.35 0.73
CA LEU A 126 7.28 -10.33 -0.41
C LEU A 126 5.81 -10.40 0.01
N VAL A 127 5.51 -11.19 1.05
CA VAL A 127 4.21 -11.15 1.71
C VAL A 127 3.97 -9.73 2.22
N PHE A 128 4.88 -9.09 2.94
CA PHE A 128 4.70 -7.71 3.39
C PHE A 128 4.51 -6.72 2.22
N ALA A 129 5.26 -6.87 1.12
CA ALA A 129 5.16 -6.03 -0.06
C ALA A 129 3.76 -6.03 -0.69
N GLY A 130 3.09 -7.19 -0.69
CA GLY A 130 1.74 -7.37 -1.27
C GLY A 130 0.61 -7.55 -0.25
N ALA A 131 0.89 -7.77 1.04
CA ALA A 131 -0.13 -7.99 2.06
C ALA A 131 -0.93 -6.71 2.35
N TYR A 132 -0.40 -5.54 1.97
CA TYR A 132 -1.18 -4.31 1.88
C TYR A 132 -1.96 -4.14 0.56
N ALA A 133 -1.61 -4.87 -0.50
CA ALA A 133 -2.45 -4.98 -1.69
C ALA A 133 -3.66 -5.92 -1.45
N GLY A 134 -3.62 -6.74 -0.39
CA GLY A 134 -4.71 -7.63 0.06
C GLY A 134 -5.84 -6.95 0.83
N VAL A 135 -5.96 -5.62 0.78
CA VAL A 135 -7.22 -4.92 1.11
C VAL A 135 -7.99 -4.57 -0.18
N GLY A 136 -7.55 -5.08 -1.35
CA GLY A 136 -8.21 -4.97 -2.65
C GLY A 136 -8.26 -6.32 -3.38
N ASP A 137 -9.04 -7.27 -2.85
CA ASP A 137 -9.14 -8.66 -3.29
C ASP A 137 -9.86 -8.87 -4.64
N THR A 138 -9.17 -8.64 -5.76
CA THR A 138 -9.65 -9.16 -7.07
C THR A 138 -8.52 -9.71 -7.94
N VAL A 139 -7.41 -8.99 -8.07
CA VAL A 139 -6.33 -9.37 -9.02
C VAL A 139 -5.57 -10.62 -8.55
N ALA A 140 -5.30 -10.75 -7.26
CA ALA A 140 -4.63 -11.94 -6.71
C ALA A 140 -5.54 -13.19 -6.78
N ALA A 141 -6.84 -13.01 -6.56
CA ALA A 141 -7.84 -14.07 -6.67
C ALA A 141 -8.00 -14.54 -8.13
N LEU A 142 -8.05 -13.61 -9.09
CA LEU A 142 -8.06 -13.91 -10.52
C LEU A 142 -6.79 -14.65 -10.97
N ALA A 143 -5.61 -14.22 -10.53
CA ALA A 143 -4.36 -14.92 -10.85
C ALA A 143 -4.32 -16.34 -10.27
N ALA A 144 -4.88 -16.55 -9.07
CA ALA A 144 -5.01 -17.88 -8.47
C ALA A 144 -6.01 -18.77 -9.25
N VAL A 145 -7.14 -18.21 -9.70
CA VAL A 145 -8.13 -18.90 -10.55
C VAL A 145 -7.53 -19.27 -11.90
N ASP A 146 -6.83 -18.37 -12.58
CA ASP A 146 -6.19 -18.66 -13.87
C ASP A 146 -5.10 -19.74 -13.72
N SER A 147 -4.37 -19.71 -12.61
CA SER A 147 -3.39 -20.75 -12.27
C SER A 147 -4.04 -22.11 -11.99
N ALA A 148 -5.21 -22.12 -11.35
CA ALA A 148 -5.99 -23.34 -11.10
C ALA A 148 -6.61 -23.90 -12.39
N SER A 149 -7.11 -23.04 -13.29
CA SER A 149 -7.59 -23.41 -14.62
C SER A 149 -6.51 -24.13 -15.42
N ALA A 150 -5.28 -23.62 -15.40
CA ALA A 150 -4.15 -24.23 -16.10
C ALA A 150 -3.74 -25.62 -15.58
N ARG A 151 -4.15 -25.98 -14.35
CA ARG A 151 -3.86 -27.27 -13.71
C ARG A 151 -5.04 -28.24 -13.71
N ALA A 152 -6.23 -27.77 -14.04
CA ALA A 152 -7.44 -28.56 -13.96
C ALA A 152 -7.42 -29.64 -15.06
N GLY A 153 -7.49 -30.90 -14.65
CA GLY A 153 -7.36 -32.06 -15.54
C GLY A 153 -8.66 -32.82 -15.74
N SER A 154 -9.66 -32.56 -14.90
CA SER A 154 -10.97 -33.21 -14.93
C SER A 154 -12.12 -32.21 -15.09
N PRO A 155 -13.28 -32.64 -15.65
CA PRO A 155 -14.45 -31.77 -15.81
C PRO A 155 -14.92 -31.13 -14.49
N GLN A 156 -14.84 -31.88 -13.39
CA GLN A 156 -15.23 -31.40 -12.06
C GLN A 156 -14.31 -30.28 -11.55
N GLU A 157 -13.02 -30.34 -11.86
CA GLU A 157 -12.07 -29.27 -11.53
C GLU A 157 -12.28 -28.04 -12.40
N HIS A 158 -12.69 -28.22 -13.67
CA HIS A 158 -13.02 -27.11 -14.58
C HIS A 158 -14.26 -26.36 -14.09
N ASP A 159 -15.31 -27.10 -13.70
CA ASP A 159 -16.55 -26.53 -13.16
C ASP A 159 -16.30 -25.78 -11.83
N ALA A 160 -15.44 -26.32 -10.96
CA ALA A 160 -15.08 -25.67 -9.70
C ALA A 160 -14.32 -24.35 -9.91
N VAL A 161 -13.42 -24.31 -10.90
CA VAL A 161 -12.68 -23.09 -11.27
C VAL A 161 -13.62 -22.03 -11.86
N GLU A 162 -14.58 -22.44 -12.69
CA GLU A 162 -15.58 -21.53 -13.26
C GLU A 162 -16.48 -20.93 -12.17
N GLN A 163 -16.99 -21.74 -11.24
CA GLN A 163 -17.81 -21.29 -10.12
C GLN A 163 -17.05 -20.29 -9.23
N ALA A 164 -15.77 -20.54 -8.95
CA ALA A 164 -14.93 -19.61 -8.21
C ALA A 164 -14.74 -18.27 -8.95
N ARG A 165 -14.58 -18.30 -10.29
CA ARG A 165 -14.46 -17.11 -11.13
C ARG A 165 -15.74 -16.26 -11.12
N LEU A 166 -16.90 -16.92 -11.16
CA LEU A 166 -18.21 -16.27 -11.11
C LEU A 166 -18.45 -15.63 -9.74
N ALA A 167 -18.12 -16.33 -8.65
CA ALA A 167 -18.25 -15.80 -7.29
C ALA A 167 -17.35 -14.58 -7.03
N LEU A 168 -16.17 -14.52 -7.63
CA LEU A 168 -15.27 -13.37 -7.58
C LEU A 168 -15.70 -12.19 -8.46
N GLY A 169 -16.49 -12.45 -9.52
CA GLY A 169 -17.06 -11.42 -10.40
C GLY A 169 -18.36 -10.81 -9.88
N SER A 170 -19.06 -11.49 -8.97
CA SER A 170 -20.25 -10.96 -8.29
C SER A 170 -19.84 -10.13 -7.08
N ASN A 171 -19.79 -8.80 -7.25
CA ASN A 171 -19.66 -7.87 -6.13
C ASN A 171 -20.95 -7.89 -5.28
N PRO A 172 -20.92 -8.24 -3.97
CA PRO A 172 -22.13 -8.24 -3.14
C PRO A 172 -22.71 -6.84 -2.88
N ASP A 173 -21.94 -5.76 -3.13
CA ASP A 173 -22.33 -4.39 -2.81
C ASP A 173 -23.09 -3.65 -3.93
N SER A 174 -23.41 -4.31 -5.06
CA SER A 174 -24.15 -3.64 -6.15
C SER A 174 -25.67 -3.52 -5.91
N ASN A 175 -26.17 -3.85 -4.73
CA ASN A 175 -27.60 -3.85 -4.39
C ASN A 175 -27.98 -2.90 -3.23
N GLU A 176 -27.15 -1.92 -2.89
CA GLU A 176 -27.57 -0.80 -2.03
C GLU A 176 -27.13 0.55 -2.63
N LEU A 177 -27.86 1.00 -3.66
CA LEU A 177 -28.08 2.41 -4.00
C LEU A 177 -29.53 2.61 -4.44
#